data_AF-A0A0N1JMI9-F1
#
_entry.id   AF-A0A0N1JMI9-F1
#
_cell.length_a   1.000
_cell.length_b   1.000
_cell.length_c   1.000
_cell.angle_alpha   90.00
_cell.angle_beta   90.00
_cell.angle_gamma   90.00
#
_symmetry.space_group_name_H-M   'P 1'
#
loop_
_entity.id
_entity.type
_entity.pdbx_description
1 polymer ?
#
loop_
_entity_poly.entity_id
_entity_poly.type
_entity_poly.pdbx_seq_one_letter_code
_entity_poly.pdbx_strand_id
1 'polypeptide(L)'
;MNNLRPLIRLSPISTVLSRKNPKILLSGSHQPTLLRYLDGWPRRGAGNCAFLIQFVDTNSSLSHFGNDEFDLAVVQSPQADDVEQLICELTRIARQGLITLG
;
A
#
# COMPACT_ATOMS: atom_id res chain seq x y z
N MET A 1 -29.46 22.27 -12.38
CA MET A 1 -28.22 22.26 -11.57
C MET A 1 -27.31 21.17 -12.12
N ASN A 2 -26.28 21.56 -12.88
CA ASN A 2 -25.35 20.65 -13.54
C ASN A 2 -24.42 20.04 -12.47
N ASN A 3 -24.65 18.78 -12.09
CA ASN A 3 -23.74 18.07 -11.19
C ASN A 3 -22.50 17.67 -12.00
N LEU A 4 -21.45 18.50 -11.92
CA LEU A 4 -20.11 18.17 -12.40
C LEU A 4 -19.58 16.97 -11.59
N ARG A 5 -19.90 15.75 -12.02
CA ARG A 5 -19.27 14.55 -11.47
C ARG A 5 -17.80 14.59 -11.92
N PRO A 6 -16.83 14.57 -11.00
CA PRO A 6 -15.43 14.50 -11.38
C PRO A 6 -15.24 13.24 -12.22
N LEU A 7 -14.63 13.39 -13.41
CA LEU A 7 -14.33 12.26 -14.30
C LEU A 7 -13.40 11.24 -13.63
N ILE A 8 -12.66 11.67 -12.59
CA ILE A 8 -11.77 10.87 -11.79
C ILE A 8 -12.36 10.77 -10.37
N ARG A 9 -12.92 9.61 -10.04
CA ARG A 9 -13.25 9.25 -8.66
C ARG A 9 -12.06 8.48 -8.10
N LEU A 10 -11.22 9.15 -7.33
CA LEU A 10 -10.28 8.47 -6.44
C LEU A 10 -11.14 7.62 -5.49
N SER A 11 -11.13 6.31 -5.68
CA SER A 11 -11.78 5.41 -4.74
C SER A 11 -11.08 5.59 -3.38
N PRO A 12 -11.83 5.67 -2.27
CA PRO A 12 -11.21 5.65 -0.96
C PRO A 12 -10.24 4.45 -0.89
N ILE A 13 -9.05 4.64 -0.35
CA ILE A 13 -8.02 3.58 -0.22
C ILE A 13 -8.62 2.33 0.47
N SER A 14 -9.64 2.52 1.32
CA SER A 14 -10.37 1.45 2.00
C SER A 14 -11.11 0.47 1.08
N THR A 15 -11.33 0.82 -0.20
CA THR A 15 -12.06 -0.04 -1.16
C THR A 15 -11.28 -1.30 -1.53
N VAL A 16 -9.95 -1.24 -1.56
CA VAL A 16 -9.09 -2.40 -1.90
C VAL A 16 -8.88 -3.34 -0.72
N LEU A 17 -8.86 -2.78 0.50
CA LEU A 17 -8.80 -3.55 1.74
C LEU A 17 -10.17 -4.17 2.13
N SER A 18 -11.18 -4.06 1.27
CA SER A 18 -12.47 -4.74 1.44
C SER A 18 -12.40 -6.24 1.11
N ARG A 19 -11.27 -6.74 0.58
CA ARG A 19 -11.04 -8.17 0.40
C ARG A 19 -10.87 -8.89 1.74
N LYS A 20 -11.25 -10.16 1.78
CA LYS A 20 -11.07 -11.03 2.94
C LYS A 20 -9.57 -11.35 3.09
N ASN A 21 -8.93 -10.76 4.09
CA ASN A 21 -7.50 -10.84 4.42
C ASN A 21 -6.56 -10.17 3.40
N PRO A 22 -6.48 -8.83 3.36
CA PRO A 22 -5.58 -8.15 2.44
C PRO A 22 -4.12 -8.37 2.83
N LYS A 23 -3.26 -8.56 1.81
CA LYS A 23 -1.81 -8.69 1.97
C LYS A 23 -1.15 -7.32 1.79
N ILE A 24 -0.42 -6.87 2.81
CA ILE A 24 0.18 -5.53 2.88
C ILE A 24 1.70 -5.68 2.97
N LEU A 25 2.43 -5.04 2.06
CA LEU A 25 3.88 -4.90 2.14
C LEU A 25 4.22 -3.61 2.90
N LEU A 26 5.09 -3.71 3.91
CA LEU A 26 5.65 -2.57 4.64
C LEU A 26 7.17 -2.57 4.52
N SER A 27 7.71 -1.51 3.92
CA SER A 27 9.15 -1.25 3.88
C SER A 27 9.46 0.10 4.52
N GLY A 28 10.41 0.14 5.44
CA GLY A 28 10.83 1.37 6.09
C GLY A 28 11.43 1.15 7.48
N SER A 29 12.21 2.14 7.94
CA SER A 29 12.96 2.05 9.19
C SER A 29 12.07 2.08 10.45
N HIS A 30 10.82 2.55 10.34
CA HIS A 30 9.90 2.75 11.49
C HIS A 30 8.64 1.89 11.38
N GLN A 31 8.83 0.57 11.42
CA GLN A 31 7.75 -0.43 11.37
C GLN A 31 6.63 -0.25 12.42
N PRO A 32 6.90 0.12 13.70
CA PRO A 32 5.84 0.31 14.70
C PRO A 32 4.88 1.46 14.34
N THR A 33 5.41 2.52 13.75
CA THR A 33 4.62 3.67 13.32
C THR A 33 3.73 3.31 12.13
N LEU A 34 4.27 2.56 11.16
CA LEU A 34 3.51 2.05 10.02
C LEU A 34 2.37 1.12 10.46
N LEU A 35 2.63 0.23 11.42
CA LEU A 35 1.58 -0.61 12.01
C LEU A 35 0.48 0.22 12.69
N ARG A 36 0.85 1.25 13.45
CA ARG A 36 -0.15 2.12 14.10
C ARG A 36 -1.05 2.85 13.10
N TYR A 37 -0.50 3.27 11.95
CA TYR A 37 -1.31 3.84 10.87
C TYR A 37 -2.29 2.82 10.25
N LEU A 38 -1.91 1.55 10.19
CA LEU A 38 -2.80 0.47 9.77
C LEU A 38 -3.83 0.10 10.85
N ASP A 39 -3.46 0.11 12.13
CA ASP A 39 -4.36 -0.24 13.24
C ASP A 39 -5.54 0.72 13.37
N GLY A 40 -5.31 2.01 13.10
CA GLY A 40 -6.33 3.07 13.08
C GLY A 40 -7.17 3.10 11.80
N TRP A 41 -6.94 2.20 10.85
CA TRP A 41 -7.63 2.22 9.56
C TRP A 41 -9.14 1.96 9.74
N PRO A 42 -10.01 2.73 9.06
CA PRO A 42 -11.45 2.58 9.21
C PRO A 42 -11.89 1.17 8.76
N ARG A 43 -12.15 0.28 9.73
CA ARG A 43 -12.80 -1.02 9.53
C ARG A 43 -14.28 -0.77 9.19
N ARG A 44 -14.57 -0.25 8.00
CA ARG A 44 -15.94 -0.07 7.51
C ARG A 44 -16.50 -1.42 7.06
N GLY A 45 -16.68 -2.31 8.01
CA GLY A 45 -17.24 -3.64 7.82
C GLY A 45 -17.23 -4.37 9.15
N ALA A 46 -18.37 -4.92 9.57
CA ALA A 46 -18.57 -5.64 10.82
C ALA A 46 -17.87 -7.02 10.85
N GLY A 47 -16.71 -7.15 10.19
CA GLY A 47 -15.97 -8.40 10.05
C GLY A 47 -14.53 -8.25 10.51
N ASN A 48 -14.00 -9.29 11.13
CA ASN A 48 -12.58 -9.41 11.44
C ASN A 48 -11.78 -9.45 10.12
N CYS A 49 -11.29 -8.30 9.66
CA CYS A 49 -10.22 -8.25 8.66
C CYS A 49 -8.89 -8.49 9.37
N ALA A 50 -8.29 -9.66 9.17
CA ALA A 50 -6.91 -9.92 9.55
C ALA A 50 -6.00 -9.42 8.40
N PHE A 51 -5.04 -8.55 8.70
CA PHE A 51 -4.06 -8.11 7.72
C PHE A 51 -2.89 -9.09 7.68
N LEU A 52 -2.48 -9.49 6.48
CA LEU A 52 -1.25 -10.23 6.28
C LEU A 52 -0.14 -9.23 5.99
N ILE A 53 0.67 -8.91 6.99
CA ILE A 53 1.69 -7.87 6.89
C ILE A 53 3.04 -8.52 6.63
N GLN A 54 3.65 -8.16 5.50
CA GLN A 54 5.00 -8.56 5.13
C GLN A 54 5.96 -7.39 5.34
N PHE A 55 6.98 -7.59 6.16
CA PHE A 55 8.05 -6.62 6.35
C PHE A 55 9.21 -6.90 5.40
N VAL A 56 9.80 -5.83 4.89
CA VAL A 56 11.02 -5.83 4.07
C VAL A 56 11.88 -4.65 4.48
N ASP A 57 13.20 -4.82 4.40
CA ASP A 57 14.12 -3.70 4.60
C ASP A 57 14.04 -2.71 3.44
N THR A 58 14.34 -1.44 3.72
CA THR A 58 14.31 -0.35 2.74
C THR A 58 15.17 -0.61 1.51
N ASN A 59 16.27 -1.36 1.66
CA ASN A 59 17.22 -1.67 0.58
C ASN A 59 17.06 -3.10 0.03
N SER A 60 16.04 -3.84 0.46
CA SER A 60 15.79 -5.19 -0.05
C SER A 60 15.14 -5.13 -1.43
N SER A 61 15.67 -5.88 -2.38
CA SER A 61 15.06 -6.00 -3.71
C SER A 61 13.69 -6.66 -3.61
N LEU A 62 12.69 -6.10 -4.30
CA LEU A 62 11.34 -6.65 -4.36
C LEU A 62 11.16 -7.66 -5.49
N SER A 63 12.23 -7.97 -6.23
CA SER A 63 12.22 -8.88 -7.38
C SER A 63 11.79 -10.32 -7.05
N HIS A 64 11.88 -10.74 -5.78
CA HIS A 64 11.47 -12.07 -5.33
C HIS A 64 9.95 -12.23 -5.17
N PHE A 65 9.21 -11.12 -5.11
CA PHE A 65 7.75 -11.17 -5.04
C PHE A 65 7.12 -11.37 -6.41
N GLY A 66 5.99 -12.07 -6.44
CA GLY A 66 5.17 -12.26 -7.63
C GLY A 66 4.44 -10.97 -8.05
N ASN A 67 3.88 -11.00 -9.25
CA ASN A 67 3.05 -9.91 -9.74
C ASN A 67 1.71 -9.86 -8.98
N ASP A 68 1.19 -8.67 -8.69
CA ASP A 68 -0.09 -8.47 -7.98
C ASP A 68 -0.22 -9.28 -6.68
N GLU A 69 0.90 -9.55 -6.00
CA GLU A 69 0.95 -10.33 -4.77
C GLU A 69 0.38 -9.57 -3.57
N PHE A 70 0.55 -8.25 -3.57
CA PHE A 70 0.11 -7.36 -2.49
C PHE A 70 -1.12 -6.56 -2.90
N ASP A 71 -2.06 -6.42 -1.99
CA ASP A 71 -3.21 -5.53 -2.16
C ASP A 71 -2.82 -4.07 -1.87
N LEU A 72 -1.81 -3.85 -1.01
CA LEU A 72 -1.24 -2.55 -0.70
C LEU A 72 0.26 -2.67 -0.43
N ALA A 73 1.07 -1.80 -1.03
CA ALA A 73 2.48 -1.64 -0.68
C ALA A 73 2.75 -0.23 -0.15
N VAL A 74 3.35 -0.14 1.03
CA VAL A 74 3.79 1.10 1.67
C VAL A 74 5.30 1.03 1.84
N VAL A 75 6.00 1.95 1.21
CA VAL A 75 7.46 2.05 1.28
C VAL A 75 7.87 3.42 1.81
N GLN A 76 9.01 3.47 2.49
CA GLN A 76 9.67 4.73 2.79
C GLN A 76 10.12 5.41 1.50
N SER A 77 10.16 6.76 1.50
CA SER A 77 10.63 7.52 0.34
C SER A 77 12.06 7.09 -0.04
N PRO A 78 12.27 6.58 -1.26
CA PRO A 78 13.61 6.25 -1.74
C PRO A 78 14.43 7.51 -2.03
N GLN A 79 15.74 7.33 -2.21
CA GLN A 79 16.61 8.36 -2.79
C GLN A 79 16.29 8.53 -4.28
N ALA A 80 16.60 9.70 -4.85
CA ALA A 80 16.25 10.05 -6.22
C ALA A 80 16.73 9.02 -7.25
N ASP A 81 17.91 8.45 -7.03
CA ASP A 81 18.54 7.48 -7.93
C ASP A 81 17.79 6.13 -8.01
N ASP A 82 17.05 5.77 -6.95
CA ASP A 82 16.37 4.47 -6.82
C ASP A 82 14.86 4.55 -7.11
N VAL A 83 14.31 5.77 -7.30
CA VAL A 83 12.87 6.02 -7.47
C VAL A 83 12.30 5.22 -8.64
N GLU A 84 12.95 5.27 -9.80
CA GLU A 84 12.42 4.67 -11.03
C GLU A 84 12.32 3.15 -10.90
N GLN A 85 13.40 2.52 -10.43
CA GLN A 85 13.43 1.08 -10.21
C GLN A 85 12.40 0.65 -9.16
N LEU A 86 12.28 1.40 -8.06
CA LEU A 86 11.33 1.07 -7.00
C LEU A 86 9.88 1.22 -7.50
N ILE A 87 9.55 2.25 -8.28
CA ILE A 87 8.21 2.41 -8.86
C ILE A 87 7.89 1.24 -9.80
N CYS A 88 8.84 0.83 -10.64
CA CYS A 88 8.68 -0.34 -11.52
C CYS A 88 8.42 -1.62 -10.72
N GLU A 89 9.18 -1.88 -9.66
CA GLU A 89 8.93 -3.03 -8.79
C GLU A 89 7.57 -2.94 -8.07
N LEU A 90 7.20 -1.76 -7.56
CA LEU A 90 5.93 -1.55 -6.84
C LEU A 90 4.71 -1.73 -7.73
N THR A 91 4.73 -1.14 -8.93
CA THR A 91 3.66 -1.28 -9.92
C THR A 91 3.48 -2.74 -10.38
N ARG A 92 4.55 -3.54 -10.33
CA ARG A 92 4.50 -4.96 -10.64
C ARG A 92 3.88 -5.79 -9.53
N ILE A 93 4.29 -5.56 -8.27
CA ILE A 93 3.92 -6.44 -7.14
C ILE A 93 2.62 -6.01 -6.44
N ALA A 94 2.21 -4.75 -6.57
CA ALA A 94 1.10 -4.19 -5.81
C ALA A 94 -0.09 -3.86 -6.70
N ARG A 95 -1.26 -4.39 -6.36
CA ARG A 95 -2.55 -4.09 -7.02
C ARG A 95 -2.97 -2.64 -6.80
N GLN A 96 -2.56 -2.07 -5.67
CA GLN A 96 -2.57 -0.63 -5.41
C GLN A 96 -1.33 -0.23 -4.61
N GLY A 97 -0.74 0.90 -4.97
CA GLY A 97 0.33 1.55 -4.22
C GLY A 97 -0.08 2.97 -3.88
N LEU A 98 0.40 3.51 -2.76
CA LEU A 98 0.21 4.93 -2.42
C LEU A 98 1.34 5.50 -1.55
N ILE A 99 1.49 6.82 -1.70
CA ILE A 99 2.66 7.69 -1.46
C ILE A 99 2.71 8.27 -0.03
N THR A 100 3.94 8.64 0.33
CA THR A 100 4.63 9.18 1.53
C THR A 100 3.96 10.19 2.47
N LEU A 101 4.58 10.35 3.66
CA LEU A 101 4.90 11.68 4.23
C LEU A 101 6.39 11.70 4.61
N GLY A 102 7.09 12.74 4.17
CA GLY A 102 8.48 13.03 4.52
C GLY A 102 8.66 13.48 5.96
#